data_AF-A0AA35RCV0-F1
#
_entry.id   AF-A0AA35RCV0-F1
#
_cell.length_a   1.000
_cell.length_b   1.000
_cell.length_c   1.000
_cell.angle_alpha   90.00
_cell.angle_beta   90.00
_cell.angle_gamma   90.00
#
_symmetry.space_group_name_H-M   'P 1'
#
loop_
_entity.id
_entity.type
_entity.pdbx_description
1 polymer ?
#
loop_
_entity_poly.entity_id
_entity_poly.type
_entity_poly.pdbx_seq_one_letter_code
_entity_poly.pdbx_strand_id
1 'polypeptide(L)'
;MRRGSATTDGRFAYFTPRDSNSVYQYECSTEKWEELPSCPYQNSGLVIIDRELTAVGGDGWISFTNKLYTLRQRKWVEKYPPMNTARSSLL
;
A
#
# COMPACT_ATOMS: atom_id res chain seq x y z
N MET A 1 1.07 -14.92 -14.21
CA MET A 1 2.09 -14.09 -13.53
C MET A 1 1.40 -13.34 -12.40
N ARG A 2 1.82 -13.54 -11.14
CA ARG A 2 1.25 -12.80 -10.00
C ARG A 2 1.82 -11.37 -10.03
N ARG A 3 0.97 -10.36 -10.17
CA ARG A 3 1.32 -8.93 -10.20
C ARG A 3 1.06 -8.32 -8.82
N GLY A 4 1.49 -7.08 -8.60
CA GLY A 4 1.26 -6.36 -7.34
C GLY A 4 2.02 -5.04 -7.32
N SER A 5 2.02 -4.40 -6.16
CA SER A 5 2.91 -3.27 -5.87
C SER A 5 3.89 -3.66 -4.77
N ALA A 6 5.10 -3.11 -4.84
CA ALA A 6 6.14 -3.34 -3.85
C ALA A 6 6.92 -2.04 -3.60
N THR A 7 7.40 -1.88 -2.37
CA THR A 7 8.32 -0.80 -2.00
C THR A 7 9.24 -1.26 -0.88
N THR A 8 10.24 -0.46 -0.53
CA THR A 8 11.14 -0.74 0.60
C THR A 8 11.59 0.55 1.25
N ASP A 9 11.82 0.51 2.56
CA ASP A 9 12.48 1.58 3.33
C ASP A 9 13.95 1.26 3.67
N GLY A 10 14.49 0.18 3.06
CA GLY A 10 15.82 -0.35 3.30
C GLY A 10 15.89 -1.41 4.41
N ARG A 11 15.06 -1.31 5.46
CA ARG A 11 14.96 -2.32 6.52
C ARG A 11 13.93 -3.40 6.18
N PHE A 12 12.82 -2.96 5.61
CA PHE A 12 11.70 -3.80 5.27
C PHE A 12 11.39 -3.70 3.78
N ALA A 13 11.00 -4.82 3.19
CA ALA A 13 10.30 -4.83 1.91
C ALA A 13 8.80 -4.99 2.15
N TYR A 14 7.99 -4.30 1.36
CA TYR A 14 6.55 -4.33 1.46
C TYR A 14 5.96 -4.81 0.15
N PHE A 15 4.90 -5.59 0.23
CA PHE A 15 4.23 -6.15 -0.94
C PHE A 15 2.71 -6.16 -0.75
N THR A 16 1.99 -5.78 -1.81
CA THR A 16 0.55 -6.02 -1.94
C THR A 16 0.30 -6.81 -3.22
N PRO A 17 -0.40 -7.96 -3.16
CA PRO A 17 -0.80 -8.69 -4.35
C PRO A 17 -1.83 -7.90 -5.16
N ARG A 18 -1.91 -8.22 -6.45
CA ARG A 18 -3.03 -7.80 -7.30
C ARG A 18 -4.35 -8.39 -6.79
N ASP A 19 -5.43 -7.61 -6.94
CA ASP A 19 -6.82 -7.97 -6.62
C ASP A 19 -6.99 -8.42 -5.16
N SER A 20 -6.14 -7.86 -4.29
CA SER A 20 -6.15 -8.02 -2.85
C SER A 20 -5.78 -6.69 -2.22
N ASN A 21 -6.24 -6.48 -1.00
CA ASN A 21 -5.84 -5.36 -0.14
C ASN A 21 -4.94 -5.83 1.02
N SER A 22 -4.51 -7.10 1.04
CA SER A 22 -3.53 -7.57 2.01
C SER A 22 -2.17 -6.94 1.76
N VAL A 23 -1.50 -6.56 2.84
CA VAL A 23 -0.16 -5.97 2.79
C VAL A 23 0.77 -6.85 3.60
N TYR A 24 1.89 -7.24 3.00
CA TYR A 24 2.91 -8.07 3.62
C TYR A 24 4.18 -7.26 3.82
N GLN A 25 4.87 -7.53 4.92
CA GLN A 25 6.15 -6.95 5.27
C GLN A 25 7.17 -8.07 5.39
N TYR A 26 8.34 -7.90 4.79
CA TYR A 26 9.51 -8.75 4.98
C TYR A 26 10.58 -7.95 5.72
N GLU A 27 11.09 -8.49 6.83
CA GLU A 27 12.22 -7.92 7.56
C GLU A 27 13.53 -8.56 7.12
N CYS A 28 14.43 -7.77 6.52
CA CYS A 28 15.68 -8.28 5.95
C CYS A 28 16.63 -8.87 7.01
N SER A 29 16.63 -8.36 8.24
CA SER A 29 17.55 -8.82 9.29
C SER A 29 17.13 -10.15 9.93
N THR A 30 15.84 -10.48 9.89
CA THR A 30 15.30 -11.70 10.50
C THR A 30 14.79 -12.71 9.48
N GLU A 31 14.75 -12.32 8.21
CA GLU A 31 14.25 -13.09 7.07
C GLU A 31 12.81 -13.58 7.24
N LYS A 32 11.98 -12.79 7.94
CA LYS A 32 10.60 -13.15 8.27
C LYS A 32 9.59 -12.28 7.54
N TRP A 33 8.50 -12.91 7.15
CA TRP A 33 7.30 -12.25 6.66
C TRP A 33 6.30 -12.04 7.79
N GLU A 34 5.63 -10.90 7.79
CA GLU A 34 4.48 -10.57 8.61
C GLU A 34 3.35 -10.03 7.71
N GLU A 35 2.10 -10.38 8.01
CA GLU A 35 0.95 -9.71 7.42
C GLU A 35 0.59 -8.46 8.23
N LEU A 36 0.57 -7.33 7.55
CA LEU A 36 0.14 -6.05 8.09
C LEU A 36 -1.38 -5.90 7.92
N PRO A 37 -2.00 -4.96 8.65
CA PRO A 37 -3.41 -4.63 8.40
C PRO A 37 -3.66 -4.32 6.92
N SER A 38 -4.71 -4.93 6.36
CA SER A 38 -5.11 -4.69 4.97
C SER A 38 -5.35 -3.21 4.71
N CYS A 39 -4.93 -2.72 3.55
CA CYS A 39 -5.20 -1.36 3.13
C CYS A 39 -6.69 -1.17 2.77
N PRO A 40 -7.20 0.06 2.73
CA PRO A 40 -8.62 0.31 2.45
C PRO A 40 -9.06 -0.07 1.03
N TYR A 41 -8.14 -0.10 0.07
CA TYR A 41 -8.43 -0.34 -1.35
C TYR A 41 -7.42 -1.32 -1.95
N GLN A 42 -7.93 -2.29 -2.71
CA GLN A 42 -7.06 -3.18 -3.49
C GLN A 42 -6.35 -2.43 -4.62
N ASN A 43 -5.30 -3.03 -5.16
CA ASN A 43 -4.59 -2.49 -6.34
C ASN A 43 -4.00 -1.08 -6.14
N SER A 44 -3.79 -0.68 -4.88
CA SER A 44 -3.11 0.55 -4.49
C SER A 44 -1.61 0.48 -4.77
N GLY A 45 -1.00 1.61 -5.11
CA GLY A 45 0.45 1.71 -5.20
C GLY A 45 1.05 1.83 -3.80
N LEU A 46 2.16 1.16 -3.53
CA LEU A 46 2.87 1.30 -2.26
C LEU A 46 4.08 2.23 -2.42
N VAL A 47 4.22 3.17 -1.49
CA VAL A 47 5.36 4.10 -1.44
C VAL A 47 5.70 4.44 0.02
N ILE A 48 6.95 4.78 0.27
CA ILE A 48 7.40 5.34 1.54
C ILE A 48 7.39 6.87 1.43
N ILE A 49 6.59 7.54 2.27
CA ILE A 49 6.56 9.00 2.37
C ILE A 49 6.84 9.36 3.82
N ASP A 50 7.89 10.15 4.07
CA ASP A 50 8.29 10.53 5.43
C ASP A 50 8.49 9.30 6.35
N ARG A 51 9.15 8.26 5.80
CA ARG A 51 9.43 6.98 6.48
C ARG A 51 8.19 6.17 6.89
N GLU A 52 7.02 6.51 6.36
CA GLU A 52 5.78 5.78 6.63
C GLU A 52 5.25 5.13 5.34
N LEU A 53 4.85 3.86 5.46
CA LEU A 53 4.23 3.13 4.36
C LEU A 53 2.89 3.78 3.99
N THR A 54 2.75 4.17 2.74
CA THR A 54 1.57 4.84 2.20
C THR A 54 1.04 4.10 0.98
N ALA A 55 -0.25 3.78 1.01
CA ALA A 55 -1.02 3.27 -0.11
C ALA A 55 -1.61 4.45 -0.89
N VAL A 56 -1.40 4.47 -2.21
CA VAL A 56 -1.76 5.57 -3.11
C VAL A 56 -2.73 5.07 -4.16
N GLY A 57 -3.87 5.74 -4.29
CA GLY A 57 -4.90 5.35 -5.23
C GLY A 57 -5.47 3.97 -4.93
N GLY A 58 -5.87 3.24 -5.96
CA GLY A 58 -6.42 1.89 -5.86
C GLY A 58 -7.84 1.77 -6.41
N ASP A 59 -8.38 0.56 -6.39
CA ASP A 59 -9.72 0.26 -6.89
C ASP A 59 -10.72 0.31 -5.73
N GLY A 60 -11.61 1.31 -5.77
CA GLY A 60 -12.83 1.31 -4.97
C GLY A 60 -13.91 0.44 -5.60
N TRP A 61 -15.05 0.31 -4.90
CA TRP A 61 -16.16 -0.54 -5.36
C TRP A 61 -16.77 -0.09 -6.71
N ILE A 62 -16.83 1.23 -6.94
CA ILE A 62 -17.51 1.84 -8.11
C ILE A 62 -16.52 2.55 -9.03
N SER A 63 -15.42 3.07 -8.47
CA SER A 63 -14.42 3.87 -9.20
C SER A 63 -13.06 3.76 -8.53
N PHE A 64 -12.01 4.16 -9.25
CA PHE A 64 -10.70 4.33 -8.65
C PHE A 64 -10.73 5.39 -7.55
N THR A 65 -9.77 5.34 -6.63
CA THR A 65 -9.57 6.39 -5.63
C THR A 65 -8.35 7.24 -5.99
N ASN A 66 -8.35 8.48 -5.51
CA ASN A 66 -7.22 9.41 -5.56
C ASN A 66 -6.56 9.62 -4.20
N LYS A 67 -7.02 8.91 -3.17
CA LYS A 67 -6.60 9.12 -1.79
C LYS A 67 -5.25 8.49 -1.49
N LEU A 68 -4.61 9.00 -0.43
CA LEU A 68 -3.38 8.47 0.15
C LEU A 68 -3.64 8.05 1.59
N TYR A 69 -3.47 6.76 1.87
CA TYR A 69 -3.60 6.21 3.22
C TYR A 69 -2.25 5.82 3.75
N THR A 70 -1.88 6.32 4.91
CA THR A 70 -0.61 6.01 5.57
C THR A 70 -0.86 5.06 6.74
N LEU A 71 -0.06 4.02 6.86
CA LEU A 71 -0.13 3.07 7.96
C LEU A 71 0.54 3.67 9.20
N ARG A 72 -0.24 3.99 10.23
CA ARG A 72 0.25 4.46 11.53
C ARG A 72 -0.36 3.62 12.65
N GLN A 73 0.48 3.13 13.57
CA GLN A 73 0.02 2.34 14.72
C GLN A 73 -0.91 1.18 14.32
N ARG A 74 -0.56 0.45 13.25
CA ARG A 74 -1.37 -0.64 12.66
C ARG A 74 -2.78 -0.21 12.21
N LYS A 75 -2.97 1.06 11.83
CA LYS A 75 -4.21 1.58 11.23
C LYS A 75 -3.89 2.46 10.02
N TRP A 76 -4.70 2.34 8.97
CA TRP A 76 -4.59 3.20 7.80
C TRP A 76 -5.35 4.50 8.03
N VAL A 77 -4.69 5.63 7.83
CA VAL A 77 -5.26 6.97 8.01
C VAL A 77 -4.99 7.86 6.80
N GLU A 78 -5.94 8.72 6.45
CA GLU A 78 -5.77 9.74 5.41
C GLU A 78 -4.86 10.86 5.96
N LYS A 79 -3.54 10.74 5.76
CA LYS A 79 -2.55 11.72 6.26
C LYS A 79 -2.34 12.88 5.30
N TYR A 80 -2.43 12.63 3.99
CA TYR A 80 -2.11 13.59 2.94
C TYR A 80 -3.35 13.97 2.12
N PRO A 81 -3.39 15.18 1.53
CA PRO A 81 -4.41 15.54 0.55
C PRO A 81 -4.47 14.51 -0.60
N PRO A 82 -5.65 14.27 -1.19
CA PRO A 82 -5.77 13.35 -2.31
C PRO A 82 -5.09 13.92 -3.57
N MET A 83 -4.72 13.04 -4.50
CA MET A 83 -4.29 13.42 -5.85
C MET A 83 -5.44 14.09 -6.62
N ASN A 84 -5.12 14.92 -7.61
CA ASN A 84 -6.14 15.55 -8.46
C ASN A 84 -6.98 14.55 -9.29
N THR A 85 -6.48 13.32 -9.49
CA THR A 85 -7.12 12.33 -10.36
C THR A 85 -7.06 10.95 -9.72
N ALA A 86 -8.19 10.26 -9.72
CA ALA A 86 -8.29 8.89 -9.26
C ALA A 86 -7.64 7.91 -10.24
N ARG A 87 -6.86 6.96 -9.72
CA ARG A 87 -6.14 5.95 -10.51
C ARG A 87 -5.77 4.76 -9.64
N SER A 88 -5.45 3.63 -10.25
CA SER A 88 -4.91 2.46 -9.57
C SER A 88 -3.61 2.00 -10.20
N SER A 89 -2.91 1.07 -9.54
CA SER A 89 -1.62 0.56 -10.02
C SER A 89 -1.76 -0.38 -11.22
N LEU A 90 -2.98 -0.62 -11.67
CA LEU A 90 -3.29 -1.57 -12.74
C LEU A 90 -3.44 -0.92 -14.12
N LEU A 91 -3.67 0.40 -14.18
CA LEU A 91 -4.00 1.13 -15.41
C LEU A 91 -3.38 2.54 -15.42
#